data_AF-A0A5N5TMQ7-F1
#
_entry.id   AF-A0A5N5TMQ7-F1
#
_cell.length_a   1.000
_cell.length_b   1.000
_cell.length_c   1.000
_cell.angle_alpha   90.00
_cell.angle_beta   90.00
_cell.angle_gamma   90.00
#
_symmetry.space_group_name_H-M   'P 1'
#
loop_
_entity.id
_entity.type
_entity.pdbx_description
1 polymer ?
#
loop_
_entity_poly.entity_id
_entity_poly.type
_entity_poly.pdbx_seq_one_letter_code
_entity_poly.pdbx_strand_id
1 'polypeptide(L)'
;MGRMHSAGKGISQSALPYRRSVPTWLKLSKDDVEDQIVKLAKKGLTPSQIAKGLAPSIPEDLHHLIKKAVSIRKHLERNRKDRDSKFRLILVEARIHRLGRYFKSRGVLDPKWKYESATASALVS
;
A
#
# COMPACT_ATOMS: atom_id res chain seq x y z
N MET A 1 10.89 -6.77 9.22
CA MET A 1 9.87 -7.14 8.20
C MET A 1 9.93 -8.63 7.88
N GLY A 2 8.79 -9.31 8.09
CA GLY A 2 8.51 -10.71 7.73
C GLY A 2 7.43 -11.27 8.65
N ARG A 3 6.23 -11.60 8.12
CA ARG A 3 5.09 -12.27 8.79
C ARG A 3 3.84 -12.31 7.88
N MET A 4 2.74 -12.83 8.44
CA MET A 4 1.41 -13.16 7.91
C MET A 4 1.36 -14.40 7.03
N HIS A 5 2.03 -14.40 5.88
CA HIS A 5 2.09 -15.56 4.97
C HIS A 5 3.54 -16.00 4.72
N SER A 6 4.38 -15.98 5.75
CA SER A 6 5.75 -16.49 5.72
C SER A 6 6.18 -17.00 7.10
N ALA A 7 7.09 -17.97 7.13
CA ALA A 7 7.62 -18.58 8.36
C ALA A 7 8.74 -17.75 9.03
N GLY A 8 9.08 -16.59 8.47
CA GLY A 8 10.14 -15.72 9.00
C GLY A 8 9.76 -15.07 10.34
N LYS A 9 10.76 -14.81 11.19
CA LYS A 9 10.61 -14.20 12.52
C LYS A 9 11.24 -12.80 12.63
N GLY A 10 11.34 -12.07 11.51
CA GLY A 10 12.08 -10.81 11.44
C GLY A 10 11.42 -9.64 12.19
N ILE A 11 12.16 -9.02 13.12
CA ILE A 11 11.66 -7.96 14.03
C ILE A 11 12.03 -6.52 13.63
N SER A 12 12.68 -6.32 12.48
CA SER A 12 13.11 -4.99 12.04
C SER A 12 11.93 -4.04 11.81
N GLN A 13 11.91 -2.92 12.53
CA GLN A 13 10.93 -1.82 12.47
C GLN A 13 11.60 -0.50 12.92
N SER A 14 11.02 0.65 12.60
CA SER A 14 11.52 1.95 13.09
C SER A 14 11.27 2.10 14.60
N ALA A 15 12.24 2.69 15.31
CA ALA A 15 12.10 3.05 16.72
C ALA A 15 11.92 4.57 16.81
N LEU A 16 10.70 5.01 17.13
CA LEU A 16 10.41 6.43 17.28
C LEU A 16 11.17 7.02 18.47
N PRO A 17 11.70 8.26 18.36
CA PRO A 17 12.33 8.92 19.49
C PRO A 17 11.32 9.15 20.60
N TYR A 18 11.79 9.15 21.86
CA TYR A 18 10.93 9.41 23.01
C TYR A 18 10.30 10.80 22.96
N ARG A 19 11.08 11.83 22.60
CA ARG A 19 10.62 13.21 22.49
C ARG A 19 9.86 13.43 21.18
N ARG A 20 8.66 13.98 21.28
CA ARG A 20 7.80 14.35 20.14
C ARG A 20 7.87 15.82 19.74
N SER A 21 8.59 16.66 20.50
CA SER A 21 8.78 18.07 20.21
C SER A 21 9.72 18.27 19.02
N VAL A 22 9.43 19.25 18.18
CA VAL A 22 10.28 19.62 17.05
C VAL A 22 11.65 20.10 17.57
N PRO A 23 12.78 19.64 16.99
CA PRO A 23 14.10 20.14 17.37
C PRO A 23 14.28 21.63 17.03
N THR A 24 14.97 22.38 17.89
CA THR A 24 15.13 23.86 17.78
C THR A 24 15.95 24.31 16.57
N TRP A 25 16.76 23.43 16.00
CA TRP A 25 17.53 23.66 14.79
C TRP A 25 16.68 23.56 13.51
N LEU A 26 15.48 22.97 13.57
CA LEU A 26 14.55 22.95 12.45
C LEU A 26 13.82 24.29 12.37
N LYS A 27 14.05 25.05 11.29
CA LYS A 27 13.45 26.39 11.08
C LYS A 27 12.22 26.39 10.18
N LEU A 28 11.81 25.22 9.68
CA LEU A 28 10.62 25.06 8.85
C LEU A 28 9.36 25.32 9.70
N SER A 29 8.49 26.16 9.17
CA SER A 29 7.16 26.35 9.75
C SER A 29 6.25 25.18 9.38
N LYS A 30 5.10 25.07 10.06
CA LYS A 30 4.07 24.09 9.73
C LYS A 30 3.57 24.27 8.29
N ASP A 31 3.39 25.52 7.87
CA ASP A 31 2.82 25.87 6.58
C ASP A 31 3.79 25.51 5.44
N ASP A 32 5.10 25.73 5.62
CA ASP A 32 6.12 25.30 4.65
C ASP A 32 6.11 23.79 4.43
N VAL A 33 5.88 23.02 5.50
CA VAL A 33 5.81 21.55 5.45
C VAL A 33 4.54 21.11 4.71
N GLU A 34 3.40 21.74 4.97
CA GLU A 34 2.15 21.46 4.27
C GLU A 34 2.26 21.75 2.77
N ASP A 35 2.87 22.88 2.40
CA ASP A 35 3.10 23.25 1.00
C ASP A 35 4.04 22.27 0.28
N GLN A 36 5.11 21.82 0.94
CA GLN A 36 5.98 20.78 0.40
C GLN A 36 5.25 19.46 0.17
N ILE A 37 4.41 19.04 1.14
CA ILE A 37 3.61 17.83 1.03
C ILE A 37 2.64 17.93 -0.15
N VAL A 38 1.91 19.05 -0.27
CA VAL A 38 0.96 19.28 -1.36
C VAL A 38 1.68 19.30 -2.71
N LYS A 39 2.83 19.97 -2.80
CA LYS A 39 3.65 20.02 -4.01
C LYS A 39 4.11 18.65 -4.46
N LEU A 40 4.59 17.82 -3.54
CA LEU A 40 5.06 16.46 -3.86
C LEU A 40 3.90 15.52 -4.21
N ALA A 41 2.75 15.67 -3.55
CA ALA A 41 1.57 14.86 -3.86
C ALA A 41 0.98 15.20 -5.23
N LYS A 42 0.99 16.48 -5.62
CA LYS A 42 0.63 16.91 -6.99
C LYS A 42 1.55 16.31 -8.06
N LYS A 43 2.78 15.92 -7.71
CA LYS A 43 3.69 15.17 -8.61
C LYS A 43 3.37 13.67 -8.69
N GLY A 44 2.36 13.18 -7.96
CA GLY A 44 1.94 11.77 -7.97
C GLY A 44 2.74 10.85 -7.05
N LEU A 45 3.58 11.40 -6.17
CA LEU A 45 4.28 10.60 -5.15
C LEU A 45 3.29 10.12 -4.08
N THR A 46 3.52 8.94 -3.52
CA THR A 46 2.60 8.36 -2.53
C THR A 46 2.87 8.91 -1.11
N PRO A 47 1.88 8.87 -0.20
CA PRO A 47 2.08 9.31 1.18
C PRO A 47 3.24 8.63 1.90
N SER A 48 3.51 7.34 1.61
CA SER A 48 4.67 6.63 2.16
C SER A 48 6.02 7.16 1.63
N GLN A 49 6.04 7.81 0.46
CA GLN A 49 7.23 8.44 -0.13
C GLN A 49 7.42 9.91 0.30
N ILE A 50 6.32 10.63 0.55
CA ILE A 50 6.34 12.08 0.87
C ILE A 50 6.38 12.34 2.38
N ALA A 51 5.83 11.43 3.18
CA ALA A 51 5.17 11.69 4.46
C ALA A 51 3.73 12.23 4.29
N LYS A 52 2.88 11.77 5.21
CA LYS A 52 1.41 11.71 5.16
C LYS A 52 0.74 13.06 4.87
N GLY A 53 0.11 13.26 3.71
CA GLY A 53 -0.79 14.41 3.55
C GLY A 53 -1.63 14.59 2.28
N LEU A 54 -1.69 13.63 1.34
CA LEU A 54 -2.84 13.55 0.42
C LEU A 54 -3.29 12.09 0.27
N ALA A 55 -4.55 11.82 0.62
CA ALA A 55 -5.08 10.46 0.59
C ALA A 55 -5.54 10.10 -0.84
N PRO A 56 -4.98 9.05 -1.47
CA PRO A 56 -5.52 8.53 -2.72
C PRO A 56 -6.92 7.93 -2.51
N SER A 57 -7.73 7.88 -3.58
CA SER A 57 -9.09 7.29 -3.57
C SER A 57 -9.08 5.81 -3.13
N ILE A 58 -8.02 5.08 -3.44
CA ILE A 58 -7.78 3.71 -2.97
C ILE A 58 -6.62 3.75 -1.96
N PRO A 59 -6.75 3.13 -0.77
CA PRO A 59 -5.66 3.05 0.19
C PRO A 59 -4.37 2.48 -0.43
N GLU A 60 -3.24 3.11 -0.11
CA GLU A 60 -1.93 2.80 -0.70
C GLU A 60 -1.55 1.31 -0.59
N ASP A 61 -1.82 0.70 0.57
CA ASP A 61 -1.55 -0.71 0.82
C ASP A 61 -2.33 -1.63 -0.14
N LEU A 62 -3.59 -1.27 -0.42
CA LEU A 62 -4.46 -2.05 -1.30
C LEU A 62 -4.03 -1.88 -2.75
N HIS A 63 -3.72 -0.65 -3.17
CA HIS A 63 -3.19 -0.35 -4.51
C HIS A 63 -1.92 -1.15 -4.83
N HIS A 64 -0.94 -1.17 -3.92
CA HIS A 64 0.31 -1.89 -4.13
C HIS A 64 0.14 -3.42 -4.17
N LEU A 65 -0.78 -3.98 -3.39
CA LEU A 65 -1.09 -5.41 -3.46
C LEU A 65 -1.79 -5.77 -4.77
N ILE A 66 -2.73 -4.95 -5.24
CA ILE A 66 -3.39 -5.15 -6.52
C ILE A 66 -2.37 -5.05 -7.67
N LYS A 67 -1.49 -4.06 -7.65
CA LYS A 67 -0.38 -3.93 -8.63
C LYS A 67 0.46 -5.20 -8.72
N LYS A 68 0.81 -5.76 -7.56
CA LYS A 68 1.56 -7.02 -7.46
C LYS A 68 0.77 -8.20 -8.00
N ALA A 69 -0.52 -8.31 -7.67
CA ALA A 69 -1.38 -9.37 -8.18
C ALA A 69 -1.51 -9.34 -9.71
N VAL A 70 -1.70 -8.14 -10.30
CA VAL A 70 -1.78 -7.95 -11.75
C VAL A 70 -0.47 -8.35 -12.44
N SER A 71 0.68 -7.96 -11.87
CA SER A 71 2.00 -8.37 -12.39
C SER A 71 2.20 -9.89 -12.35
N ILE A 72 1.85 -10.56 -11.24
CA ILE A 72 1.96 -12.02 -11.12
C ILE A 72 1.01 -12.72 -12.10
N ARG A 73 -0.22 -12.22 -12.30
CA ARG A 73 -1.16 -12.76 -13.28
C ARG A 73 -0.62 -12.67 -14.71
N LYS A 74 -0.10 -11.50 -15.10
CA LYS A 74 0.53 -11.30 -16.42
C LYS A 74 1.73 -12.23 -16.64
N HIS A 75 2.52 -12.50 -15.60
CA HIS A 75 3.60 -13.49 -15.66
C HIS A 75 3.07 -14.92 -15.88
N LEU A 76 2.02 -15.31 -15.15
CA LEU A 76 1.43 -16.65 -15.22
C LEU A 76 0.71 -16.94 -16.53
N GLU A 77 0.24 -15.92 -17.25
CA GLU A 77 -0.35 -16.08 -18.60
C GLU A 77 0.63 -16.74 -19.58
N ARG A 78 1.91 -16.34 -19.50
CA ARG A 78 3.00 -16.90 -20.31
C ARG A 78 3.60 -18.14 -19.65
N ASN A 79 3.69 -18.15 -18.33
CA ASN A 79 4.35 -19.21 -17.55
C ASN A 79 3.35 -20.09 -16.80
N ARG A 80 2.45 -20.76 -17.52
CA ARG A 80 1.33 -21.53 -16.95
C ARG A 80 1.74 -22.69 -16.03
N LYS A 81 2.97 -23.20 -16.18
CA LYS A 81 3.51 -24.33 -15.39
C LYS A 81 4.15 -23.90 -14.06
N ASP A 82 4.35 -22.60 -13.85
CA ASP A 82 4.95 -22.07 -12.62
C ASP A 82 3.96 -22.21 -11.45
N ARG A 83 4.18 -23.25 -10.62
CA ARG A 83 3.33 -23.56 -9.46
C ARG A 83 3.60 -22.63 -8.28
N ASP A 84 4.83 -22.14 -8.15
CA ASP A 84 5.24 -21.27 -7.05
C ASP A 84 4.62 -19.88 -7.20
N SER A 85 4.64 -19.31 -8.40
CA SER A 85 3.95 -18.05 -8.68
C SER A 85 2.43 -18.14 -8.48
N LYS A 86 1.81 -19.29 -8.79
CA LYS A 86 0.37 -19.53 -8.48
C LYS A 86 0.12 -19.51 -6.98
N PHE A 87 0.96 -20.19 -6.20
CA PHE A 87 0.86 -20.18 -4.74
C PHE A 87 1.02 -18.76 -4.18
N ARG A 88 2.02 -18.00 -4.65
CA ARG A 88 2.22 -16.62 -4.24
C ARG A 88 1.05 -15.71 -4.63
N LEU A 89 0.42 -15.91 -5.78
CA LEU A 89 -0.78 -15.18 -6.20
C LEU A 89 -1.92 -15.38 -5.18
N ILE A 90 -2.19 -16.62 -4.79
CA ILE A 90 -3.22 -16.95 -3.77
C ILE A 90 -2.94 -16.18 -2.47
N LEU A 91 -1.68 -16.15 -2.02
CA LEU A 91 -1.30 -15.43 -0.81
C LEU A 91 -1.44 -13.90 -0.93
N VAL A 92 -1.32 -13.34 -2.12
CA VAL A 92 -1.52 -11.90 -2.37
C VAL A 92 -3.01 -11.58 -2.45
N GLU A 93 -3.80 -12.36 -3.20
CA GLU A 93 -5.26 -12.20 -3.29
C GLU A 93 -5.94 -12.34 -1.92
N ALA A 94 -5.50 -13.29 -1.10
CA ALA A 94 -5.97 -13.42 0.29
C ALA A 94 -5.69 -12.17 1.14
N ARG A 95 -4.54 -11.51 0.95
CA ARG A 95 -4.22 -10.24 1.64
C ARG A 95 -5.11 -9.09 1.15
N ILE A 96 -5.39 -9.01 -0.15
CA ILE A 96 -6.30 -8.02 -0.75
C ILE A 96 -7.70 -8.16 -0.14
N HIS A 97 -8.24 -9.38 -0.07
CA HIS A 97 -9.58 -9.60 0.50
C HIS A 97 -9.65 -9.23 2.00
N ARG A 98 -8.60 -9.56 2.77
CA ARG A 98 -8.52 -9.18 4.19
C ARG A 98 -8.52 -7.67 4.39
N LEU A 99 -7.70 -6.94 3.63
CA LEU A 99 -7.65 -5.49 3.69
C LEU A 99 -8.92 -4.83 3.16
N GLY A 100 -9.49 -5.34 2.07
CA GLY A 100 -10.76 -4.87 1.53
C GLY A 100 -11.88 -4.96 2.57
N ARG A 101 -11.97 -6.07 3.33
CA ARG A 101 -12.93 -6.20 4.44
C ARG A 101 -12.69 -5.15 5.53
N TYR A 102 -11.44 -4.95 5.94
CA TYR A 102 -11.07 -3.95 6.95
C TYR A 102 -11.48 -2.54 6.51
N PHE A 103 -11.13 -2.12 5.30
CA PHE A 103 -11.44 -0.77 4.82
C PHE A 103 -12.94 -0.55 4.60
N LYS A 104 -13.70 -1.58 4.24
CA LYS A 104 -15.18 -1.52 4.22
C LYS A 104 -15.77 -1.33 5.62
N SER A 105 -15.26 -2.07 6.62
CA SER A 105 -15.73 -1.89 8.01
C SER A 105 -15.39 -0.51 8.60
N ARG A 106 -14.33 0.13 8.10
CA ARG A 106 -13.90 1.47 8.49
C ARG A 106 -14.58 2.60 7.72
N GLY A 107 -15.45 2.29 6.75
CA GLY A 107 -16.11 3.28 5.91
C GLY A 107 -15.18 4.00 4.92
N VAL A 108 -13.96 3.49 4.71
CA VAL A 108 -13.00 4.08 3.76
C VAL A 108 -13.29 3.63 2.32
N LEU A 109 -13.87 2.44 2.16
CA LEU A 109 -14.32 1.92 0.87
C LEU A 109 -15.84 1.77 0.85
N ASP A 110 -16.42 1.87 -0.34
CA ASP A 110 -17.82 1.55 -0.58
C ASP A 110 -18.14 0.12 -0.08
N PRO A 111 -19.24 -0.10 0.66
CA PRO A 111 -19.65 -1.44 1.10
C PRO A 111 -19.79 -2.46 -0.05
N LYS A 112 -20.18 -1.99 -1.25
CA LYS A 112 -20.29 -2.79 -2.48
C LYS A 112 -18.96 -3.04 -3.17
N TRP A 113 -17.87 -2.42 -2.69
CA TRP A 113 -16.54 -2.63 -3.27
C TRP A 113 -16.12 -4.11 -3.20
N LYS A 114 -15.68 -4.61 -4.34
CA LYS A 114 -15.25 -6.00 -4.54
C LYS A 114 -14.00 -6.01 -5.41
N TYR A 115 -13.04 -6.85 -5.02
CA TYR A 115 -11.88 -7.13 -5.84
C TYR A 115 -12.26 -8.13 -6.94
N GLU A 116 -12.09 -7.72 -8.19
CA GLU A 116 -12.24 -8.60 -9.35
C GLU A 116 -10.96 -8.57 -10.18
N SER A 117 -10.42 -9.75 -10.48
CA SER A 117 -9.12 -9.84 -11.14
C SER A 117 -9.10 -9.30 -12.56
N ALA A 118 -10.26 -9.31 -13.24
CA ALA A 118 -10.39 -8.81 -14.60
C ALA A 118 -10.33 -7.27 -14.65
N THR A 119 -10.89 -6.59 -13.65
CA THR A 119 -10.93 -5.12 -13.57
C THR A 119 -9.74 -4.54 -12.80
N ALA A 120 -8.97 -5.39 -12.12
CA ALA A 120 -7.82 -5.01 -11.31
C ALA A 120 -6.72 -4.22 -12.07
N SER A 121 -6.56 -4.42 -13.38
CA SER A 121 -5.59 -3.67 -14.19
C SER A 121 -5.98 -2.20 -14.37
N ALA A 122 -7.28 -1.93 -14.52
CA ALA A 122 -7.81 -0.57 -14.67
C ALA A 122 -7.69 0.26 -13.38
N LEU A 123 -7.63 -0.39 -12.21
CA LEU A 123 -7.52 0.25 -10.90
C LEU A 123 -6.09 0.68 -10.54
N VAL A 124 -5.09 0.26 -11.31
CA VAL A 124 -3.65 0.44 -11.01
C VAL A 124 -2.85 0.88 -12.25
N SER A 125 -3.55 1.27 -13.31
CA SER A 125 -2.96 1.92 -14.48
C SER A 125 -2.74 3.40 -14.21
#